data_AF-A0A940RLQ3-F1
#
_entry.id   AF-A0A940RLQ3-F1
#
_cell.length_a   1.000
_cell.length_b   1.000
_cell.length_c   1.000
_cell.angle_alpha   90.00
_cell.angle_beta   90.00
_cell.angle_gamma   90.00
#
_symmetry.space_group_name_H-M   'P 1'
#
loop_
_entity.id
_entity.type
_entity.pdbx_description
1 polymer ?
#
loop_
_entity_poly.entity_id
_entity_poly.type
_entity_poly.pdbx_seq_one_letter_code
_entity_poly.pdbx_strand_id
1 'polypeptide(L)'
;MGTLADEKKRWKGTWQNSRKSVLRIKDIVQEVIGGGSGTPHFRVTGTYQTAKGSVPQKEKFPVSGYVTDDQIVFSASFRYVEPGGDDDDNHSMTAWAGQILPLPEDPDKQGLQTLWHLVPSMKEGDYEEQYGWVIAWAGEDRFLKLSNDPDFEIPEV
;
A
#
# COMPACT_ATOMS: atom_id res chain seq x y z
N MET A 1 -0.71 -23.81 -6.14
CA MET A 1 -0.27 -22.64 -6.92
C MET A 1 -1.51 -21.86 -7.31
N GLY A 2 -1.64 -20.62 -6.85
CA GLY A 2 -2.78 -19.78 -7.20
C GLY A 2 -2.81 -19.40 -8.68
N THR A 3 -3.98 -19.45 -9.29
CA THR A 3 -4.18 -18.89 -10.64
C THR A 3 -4.37 -17.37 -10.56
N LEU A 4 -4.22 -16.65 -11.68
CA LEU A 4 -4.55 -15.22 -11.73
C LEU A 4 -5.97 -14.91 -11.23
N ALA A 5 -6.92 -15.82 -11.46
CA ALA A 5 -8.29 -15.66 -10.99
C ALA A 5 -8.39 -15.75 -9.46
N ASP A 6 -7.64 -16.68 -8.86
CA ASP A 6 -7.57 -16.85 -7.41
C ASP A 6 -6.94 -15.62 -6.74
N GLU A 7 -5.85 -15.10 -7.31
CA GLU A 7 -5.19 -13.89 -6.81
C GLU A 7 -6.07 -12.65 -6.95
N LYS A 8 -6.79 -12.51 -8.07
CA LYS A 8 -7.80 -11.44 -8.22
C LYS A 8 -8.88 -11.55 -7.15
N LYS A 9 -9.43 -12.73 -6.90
CA LYS A 9 -10.42 -12.94 -5.84
C LYS A 9 -9.85 -12.59 -4.46
N ARG A 10 -8.61 -12.98 -4.18
CA ARG A 10 -7.96 -12.76 -2.88
C ARG A 10 -7.64 -11.29 -2.63
N TRP A 11 -6.98 -10.62 -3.56
CA TRP A 11 -6.33 -9.33 -3.33
C TRP A 11 -7.10 -8.13 -3.86
N LYS A 12 -7.79 -8.26 -5.00
CA LYS A 12 -8.52 -7.14 -5.60
C LYS A 12 -9.62 -6.66 -4.66
N GLY A 13 -9.74 -5.34 -4.52
CA GLY A 13 -10.78 -4.73 -3.72
C GLY A 13 -10.29 -3.60 -2.83
N THR A 14 -11.14 -3.26 -1.86
CA THR A 14 -10.94 -2.16 -0.92
C THR A 14 -10.59 -2.70 0.45
N TRP A 15 -9.47 -2.23 1.00
CA TRP A 15 -8.90 -2.61 2.28
C TRP A 15 -8.78 -1.37 3.16
N GLN A 16 -9.19 -1.45 4.43
CA GLN A 16 -9.08 -0.32 5.37
C GLN A 16 -8.27 -0.72 6.59
N ASN A 17 -7.30 0.11 7.00
CA ASN A 17 -6.54 -0.13 8.22
C ASN A 17 -7.24 0.40 9.49
N SER A 18 -6.71 0.04 10.66
CA SER A 18 -7.21 0.52 11.96
C SER A 18 -7.17 2.05 12.12
N ARG A 19 -6.32 2.73 11.35
CA ARG A 19 -6.21 4.20 11.33
C ARG A 19 -7.16 4.86 10.34
N LYS A 20 -8.03 4.10 9.66
CA LYS A 20 -8.98 4.52 8.63
C LYS A 20 -8.37 4.90 7.28
N SER A 21 -7.07 4.66 7.06
CA SER A 21 -6.48 4.75 5.73
C SER A 21 -6.97 3.60 4.85
N VAL A 22 -7.05 3.84 3.55
CA VAL A 22 -7.69 2.94 2.58
C VAL A 22 -6.72 2.57 1.48
N LEU A 23 -6.48 1.27 1.30
CA LEU A 23 -5.78 0.68 0.17
C LEU A 23 -6.82 0.11 -0.82
N ARG A 24 -6.77 0.54 -2.08
CA ARG A 24 -7.61 0.01 -3.16
C ARG A 24 -6.72 -0.69 -4.16
N ILE A 25 -6.81 -2.02 -4.25
CA ILE A 25 -6.09 -2.81 -5.25
C ILE A 25 -7.02 -2.97 -6.45
N LYS A 26 -6.71 -2.29 -7.56
CA LYS A 26 -7.57 -2.19 -8.74
C LYS A 26 -7.27 -3.28 -9.76
N ASP A 27 -6.00 -3.44 -10.10
CA ASP A 27 -5.55 -4.37 -11.12
C ASP A 27 -4.48 -5.32 -10.57
N ILE A 28 -4.56 -6.55 -11.06
CA ILE A 28 -3.62 -7.64 -10.77
C ILE A 28 -3.32 -8.32 -12.10
N VAL A 29 -2.04 -8.36 -12.44
CA VAL A 29 -1.55 -8.96 -13.69
C VAL A 29 -0.45 -9.94 -13.36
N GLN A 30 -0.44 -11.09 -14.05
CA GLN A 30 0.65 -12.05 -13.91
C GLN A 30 1.89 -11.48 -14.59
N GLU A 31 3.00 -11.43 -13.87
CA GLU A 31 4.30 -11.06 -14.41
C GLU A 31 5.07 -12.34 -14.76
N VAL A 32 5.57 -12.40 -15.99
CA VAL A 32 6.42 -13.50 -16.44
C VAL A 32 7.86 -13.03 -16.35
N ILE A 33 8.49 -13.31 -15.21
CA ILE A 33 9.92 -13.02 -15.03
C ILE A 33 10.70 -14.25 -15.48
N GLY A 34 11.58 -14.07 -16.47
CA GLY A 34 12.50 -15.12 -16.90
C GLY A 34 13.55 -15.37 -15.81
N GLY A 35 13.66 -16.61 -15.34
CA GLY A 35 14.55 -16.99 -14.23
C GLY A 35 13.91 -16.77 -12.86
N GLY A 36 13.85 -17.85 -12.06
CA GLY A 36 13.10 -17.92 -10.80
C GLY A 36 12.43 -19.29 -10.65
N SER A 37 11.89 -19.61 -9.47
CA SER A 37 11.08 -20.81 -9.28
C SER A 37 9.85 -20.78 -10.20
N GLY A 38 9.24 -21.92 -10.51
CA GLY A 38 8.01 -21.99 -11.32
C GLY A 38 6.76 -21.34 -10.67
N THR A 39 6.94 -20.52 -9.64
CA THR A 39 5.89 -19.82 -8.91
C THR A 39 5.55 -18.53 -9.67
N PRO A 40 4.30 -18.33 -10.10
CA PRO A 40 3.89 -17.06 -10.69
C PRO A 40 3.96 -15.92 -9.67
N HIS A 41 4.48 -14.78 -10.09
CA HIS A 41 4.38 -13.52 -9.37
C HIS A 41 3.35 -12.62 -10.05
N PHE A 42 2.63 -11.82 -9.27
CA PHE A 42 1.59 -10.96 -9.82
C PHE A 42 1.84 -9.51 -9.42
N ARG A 43 1.92 -8.62 -10.40
CA ARG A 43 2.00 -7.18 -10.16
C ARG A 43 0.62 -6.66 -9.78
N VAL A 44 0.59 -5.80 -8.77
CA VAL A 44 -0.62 -5.09 -8.33
C VAL A 44 -0.48 -3.60 -8.56
N THR A 45 -1.58 -2.95 -8.93
CA THR A 45 -1.67 -1.49 -9.00
C THR A 45 -2.98 -1.02 -8.37
N GLY A 46 -2.99 0.23 -7.93
CA GLY A 46 -4.12 0.74 -7.16
C GLY A 46 -3.93 2.15 -6.66
N THR A 47 -4.64 2.47 -5.59
CA THR A 47 -4.49 3.74 -4.88
C THR A 47 -4.45 3.55 -3.37
N TYR A 48 -3.80 4.48 -2.68
CA TYR A 48 -3.78 4.58 -1.24
C TYR A 48 -4.29 5.96 -0.83
N GLN A 49 -5.18 6.00 0.15
CA GLN A 49 -5.72 7.22 0.73
C GLN A 49 -5.40 7.20 2.22
N THR A 50 -4.59 8.13 2.69
CA THR A 50 -4.20 8.19 4.09
C THR A 50 -5.21 8.97 4.92
N ALA A 51 -5.52 8.49 6.12
CA ALA A 51 -6.29 9.22 7.13
C ALA A 51 -5.40 9.98 8.14
N LYS A 52 -4.07 9.94 7.95
CA LYS A 52 -3.06 10.54 8.84
C LYS A 52 -1.92 11.16 8.03
N GLY A 53 -1.20 12.09 8.66
CA GLY A 53 -0.07 12.80 8.04
C GLY A 53 -0.45 14.20 7.56
N SER A 54 0.45 14.79 6.78
CA SER A 54 0.37 16.17 6.29
C SER A 54 -0.38 16.32 4.97
N VAL A 55 -0.51 15.26 4.17
CA VAL A 55 -1.21 15.31 2.88
C VAL A 55 -2.74 15.33 3.05
N PRO A 56 -3.49 15.90 2.10
CA PRO A 56 -4.96 15.93 2.18
C PRO A 56 -5.57 14.53 2.27
N GLN A 57 -6.43 14.32 3.26
CA GLN A 57 -7.00 13.00 3.58
C GLN A 57 -7.98 12.47 2.52
N LYS A 58 -8.44 13.34 1.61
CA LYS A 58 -9.31 12.96 0.49
C LYS A 58 -8.53 12.55 -0.76
N GLU A 59 -7.22 12.80 -0.79
CA GLU A 59 -6.39 12.53 -1.96
C GLU A 59 -6.07 11.05 -2.10
N LYS A 60 -6.01 10.58 -3.36
CA LYS A 60 -5.72 9.17 -3.69
C LYS A 60 -4.35 9.11 -4.36
N PHE A 61 -3.38 8.53 -3.65
CA PHE A 61 -2.02 8.38 -4.11
C PHE A 61 -1.84 7.07 -4.88
N PRO A 62 -1.03 7.03 -5.95
CA PRO A 62 -0.83 5.82 -6.73
C PRO A 62 -0.11 4.73 -5.92
N VAL A 63 -0.55 3.49 -6.12
CA VAL A 63 0.07 2.28 -5.54
C VAL A 63 0.55 1.35 -6.64
N SER A 64 1.74 0.78 -6.44
CA SER A 64 2.26 -0.33 -7.24
C SER A 64 2.99 -1.34 -6.33
N GLY A 65 2.99 -2.61 -6.70
CA GLY A 65 3.59 -3.66 -5.90
C GLY A 65 3.51 -5.05 -6.53
N TYR A 66 3.73 -6.07 -5.71
CA TYR A 66 3.64 -7.48 -6.09
C TYR A 66 2.92 -8.30 -5.01
N VAL A 67 2.19 -9.32 -5.43
CA VAL A 67 1.66 -10.38 -4.56
C VAL A 67 2.22 -11.72 -4.99
N THR A 68 2.45 -12.60 -4.02
CA THR A 68 2.83 -13.99 -4.21
C THR A 68 2.11 -14.81 -3.16
N ASP A 69 1.19 -15.67 -3.58
CA ASP A 69 0.27 -16.39 -2.69
C ASP A 69 -0.43 -15.44 -1.69
N ASP A 70 -0.13 -15.56 -0.39
CA ASP A 70 -0.71 -14.76 0.68
C ASP A 70 0.16 -13.57 1.10
N GLN A 71 1.31 -13.36 0.46
CA GLN A 71 2.22 -12.25 0.72
C GLN A 71 2.03 -11.10 -0.27
N ILE A 72 2.27 -9.88 0.22
CA ILE A 72 2.23 -8.65 -0.58
C ILE A 72 3.38 -7.72 -0.21
N VAL A 73 3.92 -7.04 -1.22
CA VAL A 73 4.71 -5.82 -1.06
C VAL A 73 4.13 -4.75 -1.96
N PHE A 74 3.98 -3.52 -1.46
CA PHE A 74 3.53 -2.39 -2.28
C PHE A 74 4.09 -1.07 -1.76
N SER A 75 4.14 -0.07 -2.62
CA SER A 75 4.55 1.28 -2.27
C SER A 75 3.50 2.31 -2.68
N ALA A 76 3.38 3.37 -1.89
CA ALA A 76 2.64 4.58 -2.24
C ALA A 76 3.58 5.79 -2.24
N SER A 77 3.42 6.66 -3.23
CA SER A 77 4.14 7.93 -3.34
C SER A 77 3.25 9.07 -2.88
N PHE A 78 3.55 9.66 -1.74
CA PHE A 78 2.86 10.82 -1.18
C PHE A 78 3.51 12.10 -1.70
N ARG A 79 3.35 12.31 -3.02
CA ARG A 79 3.69 13.57 -3.67
C ARG A 79 2.42 14.35 -3.93
N TYR A 80 2.27 15.48 -3.27
CA TYR A 80 1.11 16.35 -3.41
C TYR A 80 1.55 17.79 -3.58
N VAL A 81 0.95 18.49 -4.53
CA VAL A 81 1.12 19.93 -4.74
C VAL A 81 -0.28 20.50 -4.93
N GLU A 82 -0.62 21.53 -4.15
CA GLU A 82 -1.92 22.19 -4.30
C GLU A 82 -2.05 22.79 -5.70
N PRO A 83 -3.23 22.72 -6.34
CA PRO A 83 -3.43 23.35 -7.65
C PRO A 83 -3.11 24.85 -7.63
N GLY A 84 -2.06 25.24 -8.34
CA GLY A 84 -1.59 26.64 -8.39
C GLY A 84 -0.73 27.08 -7.19
N GLY A 85 -0.39 26.15 -6.29
CA GLY A 85 0.60 26.35 -5.24
C GLY A 85 2.02 26.04 -5.71
N ASP A 86 2.99 26.48 -4.91
CA ASP A 86 4.39 26.09 -5.07
C ASP A 86 4.62 24.70 -4.48
N ASP A 87 5.53 23.93 -5.08
CA ASP A 87 5.97 22.66 -4.52
C ASP A 87 6.80 22.94 -3.26
N ASP A 88 6.30 22.53 -2.08
CA ASP A 88 6.99 22.71 -0.80
C ASP A 88 8.08 21.64 -0.55
N ASP A 89 8.22 20.70 -1.49
CA ASP A 89 9.07 19.52 -1.49
C ASP A 89 8.81 18.56 -0.30
N ASN A 90 7.70 18.70 0.42
CA ASN A 90 7.35 17.83 1.56
C ASN A 90 6.75 16.50 1.08
N HIS A 91 7.48 15.81 0.19
CA HIS A 91 7.10 14.52 -0.36
C HIS A 91 7.60 13.39 0.51
N SER A 92 6.90 12.26 0.47
CA SER A 92 7.39 11.03 1.09
C SER A 92 6.98 9.82 0.29
N MET A 93 7.70 8.73 0.49
CA MET A 93 7.34 7.43 -0.05
C MET A 93 7.19 6.45 1.09
N THR A 94 6.17 5.60 1.04
CA THR A 94 6.03 4.51 2.01
C THR A 94 5.93 3.20 1.27
N ALA A 95 6.64 2.19 1.78
CA ALA A 95 6.52 0.82 1.33
C ALA A 95 5.98 -0.04 2.47
N TRP A 96 5.06 -0.94 2.14
CA TRP A 96 4.50 -1.94 3.03
C TRP A 96 4.90 -3.32 2.53
N ALA A 97 5.21 -4.23 3.45
CA ALA A 97 5.35 -5.65 3.20
C ALA A 97 4.56 -6.43 4.25
N GLY A 98 3.87 -7.49 3.86
CA GLY A 98 3.04 -8.23 4.78
C GLY A 98 2.37 -9.46 4.18
N GLN A 99 1.41 -10.00 4.92
CA GLN A 99 0.75 -11.25 4.59
C GLN A 99 -0.71 -11.24 5.05
N ILE A 100 -1.58 -11.89 4.28
CA ILE A 100 -2.94 -12.21 4.74
C ILE A 100 -2.85 -13.26 5.83
N LEU A 101 -3.38 -12.96 7.00
CA LEU A 101 -3.43 -13.88 8.13
C LEU A 101 -4.89 -14.16 8.51
N PRO A 102 -5.20 -15.37 9.00
CA PRO A 102 -6.51 -15.66 9.57
C PRO A 102 -6.84 -14.67 10.69
N LEU A 103 -8.08 -14.19 10.72
CA LEU A 103 -8.61 -13.39 11.83
C LEU A 103 -9.30 -14.34 12.81
N PRO A 104 -8.77 -14.53 14.04
CA PRO A 104 -9.38 -15.43 15.02
C PRO A 104 -10.83 -15.08 15.35
N GLU A 105 -11.15 -13.79 15.35
CA GLU A 105 -12.47 -13.25 15.67
C GLU A 105 -13.49 -13.31 14.54
N ASP A 106 -13.04 -13.44 13.28
CA ASP A 106 -13.90 -13.42 12.10
C ASP A 106 -13.26 -14.21 10.94
N PRO A 107 -13.42 -15.53 10.91
CA PRO A 107 -12.78 -16.40 9.91
C PRO A 107 -13.21 -16.12 8.47
N ASP A 108 -14.36 -15.48 8.27
CA ASP A 108 -14.90 -15.15 6.95
C ASP A 108 -14.31 -13.86 6.38
N LYS A 109 -13.59 -13.09 7.22
CA LYS A 109 -12.90 -11.86 6.80
C LYS A 109 -11.43 -12.10 6.50
N GLN A 110 -10.95 -11.38 5.49
CA GLN A 110 -9.53 -11.35 5.16
C GLN A 110 -8.86 -10.19 5.90
N GLY A 111 -7.93 -10.54 6.79
CA GLY A 111 -7.03 -9.61 7.46
C GLY A 111 -5.67 -9.59 6.79
N LEU A 112 -5.09 -8.42 6.61
CA LEU A 112 -3.73 -8.22 6.10
C LEU A 112 -2.91 -7.52 7.18
N GLN A 113 -1.80 -8.14 7.61
CA GLN A 113 -0.85 -7.54 8.54
C GLN A 113 0.40 -7.13 7.80
N THR A 114 0.82 -5.88 7.96
CA THR A 114 1.98 -5.31 7.26
C THR A 114 2.91 -4.60 8.22
N LEU A 115 4.19 -4.61 7.88
CA LEU A 115 5.17 -3.63 8.34
C LEU A 115 5.38 -2.60 7.24
N TRP A 116 5.66 -1.36 7.61
CA TRP A 116 5.94 -0.29 6.67
C TRP A 116 7.17 0.51 7.03
N HIS A 117 7.79 1.09 6.00
CA HIS A 117 8.84 2.09 6.11
C HIS A 117 8.41 3.32 5.32
N LEU A 118 8.43 4.49 5.97
CA LEU A 118 8.17 5.80 5.36
C LEU A 118 9.49 6.56 5.29
N VAL A 119 9.83 7.01 4.09
CA VAL A 119 11.03 7.80 3.82
C VAL A 119 10.57 9.18 3.32
N PRO A 120 10.82 10.26 4.08
CA PRO A 120 10.60 11.62 3.59
C PRO A 120 11.66 11.98 2.54
N SER A 121 11.33 12.88 1.63
CA SER A 121 12.32 13.57 0.82
C SER A 121 13.24 14.40 1.72
N MET A 122 14.54 14.36 1.46
CA MET A 122 15.52 15.26 2.09
C MET A 122 15.91 16.37 1.12
N LYS A 123 16.23 17.54 1.66
CA LYS A 123 16.80 18.65 0.89
C LYS A 123 18.31 18.68 1.07
N GLU A 124 19.01 19.07 0.01
CA GLU A 124 20.44 19.34 0.07
C GLU A 124 20.73 20.36 1.20
N GLY A 125 21.58 19.97 2.15
CA GLY A 125 21.90 20.77 3.34
C GLY A 125 21.08 20.43 4.60
N ASP A 126 20.06 19.56 4.51
CA ASP A 126 19.63 18.78 5.67
C ASP A 126 20.77 17.84 6.07
N TYR A 127 20.70 17.22 7.26
CA TYR A 127 21.78 16.38 7.82
C TYR A 127 22.05 15.05 7.05
N GLU A 128 21.96 15.07 5.73
CA GLU A 128 22.11 13.98 4.75
C GLU A 128 23.39 13.18 4.99
N GLU A 129 24.51 13.85 5.25
CA GLU A 129 25.82 13.20 5.52
C GLU A 129 25.88 12.45 6.85
N GLN A 130 25.01 12.78 7.81
CA GLN A 130 25.06 12.22 9.18
C GLN A 130 23.95 11.20 9.44
N TYR A 131 22.79 11.34 8.80
CA TYR A 131 21.56 10.63 9.17
C TYR A 131 20.67 10.20 8.00
N GLY A 132 21.15 10.20 6.75
CA GLY A 132 20.32 9.90 5.58
C GLY A 132 19.56 8.55 5.64
N TRP A 133 20.06 7.56 6.38
CA TRP A 133 19.35 6.30 6.66
C TRP A 133 18.47 6.33 7.93
N VAL A 134 18.68 7.27 8.86
CA VAL A 134 18.00 7.36 10.17
C VAL A 134 16.65 8.08 10.08
N ILE A 135 16.36 8.75 8.96
CA ILE A 135 15.08 9.45 8.75
C ILE A 135 13.90 8.52 8.43
N ALA A 136 14.15 7.24 8.12
CA ALA A 136 13.10 6.30 7.82
C ALA A 136 12.28 5.99 9.09
N TRP A 137 10.98 6.30 9.05
CA TRP A 137 10.06 5.84 10.08
C TRP A 137 9.56 4.45 9.74
N ALA A 138 9.39 3.61 10.77
CA ALA A 138 8.83 2.28 10.62
C ALA A 138 7.62 2.10 11.51
N GLY A 139 6.74 1.20 11.10
CA GLY A 139 5.59 0.81 11.91
C GLY A 139 4.88 -0.40 11.36
N GLU A 140 3.70 -0.66 11.93
CA GLU A 140 2.81 -1.72 11.49
C GLU A 140 1.45 -1.15 11.09
N ASP A 141 0.75 -1.85 10.19
CA ASP A 141 -0.64 -1.62 9.89
C ASP A 141 -1.39 -2.96 9.82
N ARG A 142 -2.67 -2.94 10.21
CA ARG A 142 -3.59 -4.06 10.06
C ARG A 142 -4.76 -3.61 9.21
N PHE A 143 -4.92 -4.23 8.05
CA PHE A 143 -5.98 -3.96 7.10
C PHE A 143 -7.07 -5.04 7.17
N LEU A 144 -8.31 -4.62 7.02
CA LEU A 144 -9.46 -5.49 6.79
C LEU A 144 -9.97 -5.29 5.37
N LYS A 145 -10.25 -6.39 4.66
CA LYS A 145 -10.92 -6.31 3.36
C LYS A 145 -12.39 -5.96 3.57
N LEU A 146 -12.80 -4.81 3.03
CA LEU A 146 -14.19 -4.32 3.12
C LEU A 146 -15.04 -4.77 1.94
N SER A 147 -14.44 -4.85 0.75
CA SER A 147 -15.13 -5.23 -0.49
C SER A 147 -14.16 -5.82 -1.50
N ASN A 148 -14.66 -6.67 -2.40
CA ASN A 148 -13.94 -7.12 -3.60
C ASN A 148 -13.94 -6.06 -4.71
N ASP A 149 -14.78 -5.03 -4.57
CA ASP A 149 -14.84 -3.89 -5.48
C ASP A 149 -13.82 -2.82 -5.06
N PRO A 150 -12.81 -2.49 -5.90
CA PRO A 150 -11.86 -1.42 -5.61
C PRO A 150 -12.49 -0.02 -5.63
N ASP A 151 -13.66 0.14 -6.24
CA ASP A 151 -14.41 1.40 -6.30
C ASP A 151 -15.47 1.50 -5.20
N PHE A 152 -15.48 0.55 -4.26
CA PHE A 152 -16.33 0.60 -3.06
C PHE A 152 -16.05 1.87 -2.26
N GLU A 153 -17.06 2.72 -2.17
CA GLU A 153 -17.02 3.91 -1.32
C GLU A 153 -17.40 3.54 0.11
N ILE A 154 -16.52 3.90 1.05
CA ILE A 154 -16.70 3.62 2.47
C ILE A 154 -17.71 4.64 3.00
N PRO A 155 -18.84 4.22 3.57
CA PRO A 155 -19.81 5.14 4.15
C PRO A 155 -19.14 6.04 5.18
N GLU A 156 -19.38 7.35 5.10
CA GLU A 156 -19.00 8.27 6.17
C GLU A 156 -19.77 7.88 7.44
N VAL A 157 -19.05 7.66 8.55
CA VAL A 157 -19.61 7.35 9.88
C VAL A 157 -19.75 8.65 10.66
#